data_AF-A0A961L7L4-F1
#
_entry.id   AF-A0A961L7L4-F1
#
_cell.length_a   1.000
_cell.length_b   1.000
_cell.length_c   1.000
_cell.angle_alpha   90.00
_cell.angle_beta   90.00
_cell.angle_gamma   90.00
#
_symmetry.space_group_name_H-M   'P 1'
#
loop_
_entity.id
_entity.type
_entity.pdbx_description
1 polymer ?
#
loop_
_entity_poly.entity_id
_entity_poly.type
_entity_poly.pdbx_seq_one_letter_code
_entity_poly.pdbx_strand_id
1 'polypeptide(L)'
;VFVLNWPKGAAVRVIGNSVTEGLKGHYLGHDPDSLPRETIAHDDDQPRLRFSTDSPLRTTTGDLEAMALYAGQGAGNIPDIVPAAARLNAMVAQARHILKGTVRNGFKAMS
;
A
#
# COMPACT_ATOMS: atom_id res chain seq x y z
N VAL A 1 -8.63 -8.79 -2.10
CA VAL A 1 -8.77 -9.29 -3.49
C VAL A 1 -7.45 -9.73 -4.10
N PHE A 2 -6.35 -8.99 -3.92
CA PHE A 2 -5.03 -9.40 -4.41
C PHE A 2 -4.53 -10.62 -3.63
N VAL A 3 -4.63 -11.82 -4.23
CA VAL A 3 -4.42 -13.09 -3.53
C VAL A 3 -3.94 -14.23 -4.43
N LEU A 4 -3.79 -14.05 -5.76
CA LEU A 4 -3.53 -15.18 -6.68
C LEU A 4 -2.29 -16.02 -6.32
N ASN A 5 -1.24 -15.41 -5.75
CA ASN A 5 0.00 -16.11 -5.41
C ASN A 5 0.09 -16.48 -3.92
N TRP A 6 -0.92 -16.16 -3.12
CA TRP A 6 -0.94 -16.35 -1.66
C TRP A 6 -2.08 -17.28 -1.25
N PRO A 7 -2.05 -17.85 -0.02
CA PRO A 7 -3.14 -18.70 0.47
C PRO A 7 -4.50 -17.99 0.49
N LYS A 8 -5.57 -18.76 0.33
CA LYS A 8 -6.95 -18.28 0.43
C LYS A 8 -7.17 -17.49 1.71
N GLY A 9 -7.83 -16.34 1.58
CA GLY A 9 -8.16 -15.48 2.72
C GLY A 9 -7.00 -14.63 3.25
N ALA A 10 -5.84 -14.62 2.61
CA ALA A 10 -4.75 -13.72 3.00
C ALA A 10 -5.22 -12.25 2.93
N ALA A 11 -5.14 -11.56 4.07
CA ALA A 11 -5.53 -10.17 4.17
C ALA A 11 -4.36 -9.26 3.78
N VAL A 12 -4.61 -8.33 2.87
CA VAL A 12 -3.65 -7.34 2.41
C VAL A 12 -4.25 -5.94 2.44
N ARG A 13 -3.38 -4.94 2.56
CA ARG A 13 -3.73 -3.52 2.41
C ARG A 13 -2.99 -2.93 1.23
N VAL A 14 -3.74 -2.27 0.36
CA VAL A 14 -3.23 -1.50 -0.77
C VAL A 14 -3.81 -0.09 -0.74
N ILE A 15 -3.20 0.83 -1.47
CA ILE A 15 -3.80 2.12 -1.82
C ILE A 15 -5.07 1.85 -2.62
N GLY A 16 -6.12 2.63 -2.36
CA GLY A 16 -7.38 2.51 -3.09
C GLY A 16 -7.19 2.85 -4.58
N ASN A 17 -7.72 1.99 -5.43
CA ASN A 17 -7.70 2.08 -6.89
C ASN A 17 -9.01 1.54 -7.48
N SER A 18 -9.16 1.60 -8.80
CA SER A 18 -10.33 1.13 -9.56
C SER A 18 -10.72 -0.31 -9.21
N VAL A 19 -9.73 -1.19 -8.99
CA VAL A 19 -9.94 -2.58 -8.60
C VAL A 19 -10.58 -2.68 -7.21
N THR A 20 -10.05 -1.97 -6.22
CA THR A 20 -10.63 -1.97 -4.88
C THR A 20 -12.01 -1.29 -4.83
N GLU A 21 -12.22 -0.24 -5.62
CA GLU A 21 -13.52 0.44 -5.73
C GLU A 21 -14.58 -0.50 -6.32
N GLY A 22 -14.21 -1.24 -7.37
CA GLY A 22 -15.07 -2.23 -8.03
C GLY A 22 -15.57 -3.35 -7.11
N LEU A 23 -14.92 -3.59 -5.97
CA LEU A 23 -15.34 -4.58 -4.98
C LEU A 23 -16.56 -4.17 -4.15
N LYS A 24 -16.95 -2.89 -4.17
CA LYS A 24 -18.16 -2.39 -3.47
C LYS A 24 -18.27 -2.85 -2.01
N GLY A 25 -17.15 -2.86 -1.28
CA GLY A 25 -17.10 -3.28 0.12
C GLY A 25 -16.74 -4.75 0.37
N HIS A 26 -16.73 -5.59 -0.67
CA HIS A 26 -16.37 -7.01 -0.56
C HIS A 26 -14.85 -7.23 -0.63
N TYR A 27 -14.11 -6.79 0.39
CA TYR A 27 -12.64 -6.76 0.36
C TYR A 27 -11.93 -8.07 0.70
N LEU A 28 -12.57 -8.92 1.50
CA LEU A 28 -11.98 -10.09 2.15
C LEU A 28 -12.62 -11.40 1.68
N GLY A 29 -11.95 -12.53 1.96
CA GLY A 29 -12.49 -13.87 1.72
C GLY A 29 -12.42 -14.37 0.28
N HIS A 30 -11.69 -13.67 -0.59
CA HIS A 30 -11.50 -14.06 -1.99
C HIS A 30 -10.75 -15.38 -2.12
N ASP A 31 -11.24 -16.26 -2.98
CA ASP A 31 -10.63 -17.54 -3.31
C ASP A 31 -9.77 -17.40 -4.58
N PRO A 32 -8.43 -17.57 -4.51
CA PRO A 32 -7.55 -17.43 -5.68
C PRO A 32 -7.93 -18.34 -6.85
N ASP A 33 -8.53 -19.51 -6.58
CA ASP A 33 -8.92 -20.45 -7.63
C ASP A 33 -10.17 -19.98 -8.40
N SER A 34 -10.97 -19.10 -7.80
CA SER A 34 -12.17 -18.52 -8.42
C SER A 34 -11.94 -17.24 -9.22
N LEU A 35 -10.75 -16.63 -9.10
CA LEU A 35 -10.46 -15.33 -9.71
C LEU A 35 -9.99 -15.48 -11.18
N PRO A 36 -10.35 -14.53 -12.07
CA PRO A 36 -9.89 -14.57 -13.46
C PRO A 36 -8.37 -14.34 -13.55
N ARG A 37 -7.71 -14.98 -14.52
CA ARG A 37 -6.30 -14.77 -14.86
C ARG A 37 -6.19 -13.77 -16.01
N GLU A 38 -6.41 -12.50 -15.71
CA GLU A 38 -6.35 -11.41 -16.70
C GLU A 38 -4.99 -10.71 -16.64
N THR A 39 -4.25 -10.67 -17.73
CA THR A 39 -3.01 -9.87 -17.81
C THR A 39 -3.34 -8.38 -17.90
N ILE A 40 -2.79 -7.58 -16.99
CA ILE A 40 -2.99 -6.12 -16.93
C ILE A 40 -1.70 -5.32 -17.12
N ALA A 41 -0.56 -5.94 -16.83
CA ALA A 41 0.75 -5.31 -16.93
C ALA A 41 1.81 -6.34 -17.30
N HIS A 42 3.01 -5.87 -17.63
CA HIS A 42 4.17 -6.68 -17.97
C HIS A 42 5.38 -6.17 -17.22
N ASP A 43 6.20 -7.09 -16.72
CA ASP A 43 7.51 -6.81 -16.16
C ASP A 43 8.55 -7.52 -17.03
N ASP A 44 9.21 -6.75 -17.90
CA ASP A 44 9.86 -7.27 -19.10
C ASP A 44 8.90 -8.19 -19.89
N ASP A 45 9.28 -9.45 -20.13
CA ASP A 45 8.45 -10.44 -20.84
C ASP A 45 7.44 -11.16 -19.93
N GLN A 46 7.46 -10.90 -18.61
CA GLN A 46 6.62 -11.62 -17.65
C GLN A 46 5.25 -10.93 -17.48
N PRO A 47 4.12 -11.62 -17.76
CA PRO A 47 2.79 -11.05 -17.55
C PRO A 47 2.49 -10.89 -16.06
N ARG A 48 1.84 -9.78 -15.71
CA ARG A 48 1.31 -9.47 -14.38
C ARG A 48 -0.21 -9.52 -14.42
N LEU A 49 -0.78 -10.38 -13.57
CA LEU A 49 -2.21 -10.66 -13.56
C LEU A 49 -2.98 -9.70 -12.64
N ARG A 50 -4.20 -9.34 -13.02
CA ARG A 50 -5.18 -8.70 -12.15
C ARG A 50 -5.39 -9.59 -10.93
N PHE A 51 -5.36 -9.00 -9.74
CA PHE A 51 -5.41 -9.71 -8.45
C PHE A 51 -4.16 -10.53 -8.09
N SER A 52 -3.08 -10.46 -8.86
CA SER A 52 -1.76 -10.94 -8.45
C SER A 52 -1.31 -10.21 -7.18
N THR A 53 -0.45 -10.85 -6.38
CA THR A 53 0.21 -10.18 -5.26
C THR A 53 1.44 -9.38 -5.70
N ASP A 54 1.76 -9.38 -6.99
CA ASP A 54 2.88 -8.63 -7.55
C ASP A 54 2.66 -7.12 -7.43
N SER A 55 3.69 -6.42 -6.95
CA SER A 55 3.75 -4.95 -6.95
C SER A 55 4.37 -4.45 -8.24
N PRO A 56 4.02 -3.24 -8.73
CA PRO A 56 4.75 -2.65 -9.84
C PRO A 56 6.22 -2.43 -9.47
N LEU A 57 7.12 -2.87 -10.34
CA LEU A 57 8.54 -2.57 -10.30
C LEU A 57 8.87 -1.42 -11.25
N ARG A 58 10.12 -0.93 -11.22
CA ARG A 58 10.60 0.12 -12.13
C ARG A 58 10.47 -0.27 -13.60
N THR A 59 10.61 -1.56 -13.88
CA THR A 59 10.54 -2.21 -15.20
C THR A 59 9.12 -2.52 -15.63
N THR A 60 8.14 -2.40 -14.72
CA THR A 60 6.75 -2.75 -15.03
C THR A 60 6.09 -1.70 -15.91
N THR A 61 5.41 -2.15 -16.97
CA THR A 61 4.66 -1.34 -17.92
C THR A 61 3.22 -1.87 -18.06
N GLY A 62 2.30 -1.04 -18.56
CA GLY A 62 0.88 -1.39 -18.68
C GLY A 62 0.00 -0.71 -17.64
N ASP A 63 -1.05 -1.39 -17.18
CA ASP A 63 -2.01 -0.84 -16.22
C ASP A 63 -1.51 -0.98 -14.78
N LEU A 64 -0.61 -0.06 -14.40
CA LEU A 64 -0.05 0.00 -13.04
C LEU A 64 -1.09 0.39 -11.99
N GLU A 65 -2.15 1.10 -12.40
CA GLU A 65 -3.21 1.56 -11.51
C GLU A 65 -3.98 0.37 -10.94
N ALA A 66 -4.26 -0.63 -11.78
CA ALA A 66 -4.98 -1.84 -11.38
C ALA A 66 -4.12 -2.87 -10.59
N MET A 67 -2.82 -2.63 -10.40
CA MET A 67 -1.93 -3.53 -9.66
C MET A 67 -2.05 -3.41 -8.14
N ALA A 68 -1.42 -4.32 -7.41
CA ALA A 68 -1.37 -4.29 -5.95
C ALA A 68 -0.41 -3.20 -5.44
N LEU A 69 -0.92 -1.99 -5.21
CA LEU A 69 -0.16 -0.85 -4.67
C LEU A 69 -0.07 -0.92 -3.13
N TYR A 70 0.74 -1.83 -2.58
CA TYR A 70 0.81 -2.02 -1.13
C TYR A 70 1.27 -0.77 -0.39
N ALA A 71 0.45 -0.33 0.56
CA ALA A 71 0.80 0.74 1.48
C ALA A 71 0.00 0.67 2.78
N GLY A 72 0.65 1.07 3.88
CA GLY A 72 -0.03 1.34 5.14
C GLY A 72 -0.74 2.71 5.12
N GLN A 73 -1.60 2.96 6.10
CA GLN A 73 -2.27 4.27 6.25
C GLN A 73 -1.27 5.42 6.49
N GLY A 74 -0.07 5.11 7.00
CA GLY A 74 1.01 6.09 7.17
C GLY A 74 1.48 6.74 5.87
N ALA A 75 1.19 6.14 4.70
CA ALA A 75 1.54 6.72 3.40
C ALA A 75 0.91 8.11 3.17
N GLY A 76 -0.28 8.37 3.73
CA GLY A 76 -0.92 9.69 3.65
C GLY A 76 -0.17 10.81 4.38
N ASN A 77 0.82 10.47 5.21
CA ASN A 77 1.67 11.43 5.92
C ASN A 77 3.05 11.62 5.26
N ILE A 78 3.26 11.14 4.02
CA ILE A 78 4.51 11.29 3.28
C ILE A 78 4.30 12.34 2.18
N PRO A 79 4.64 13.62 2.42
CA PRO A 79 4.36 14.69 1.47
C PRO A 79 5.44 14.84 0.39
N ASP A 80 6.61 14.22 0.59
CA ASP A 80 7.82 14.48 -0.21
C ASP A 80 8.71 13.24 -0.37
N ILE A 81 9.36 13.15 -1.53
CA ILE A 81 10.39 12.15 -1.83
C ILE A 81 11.75 12.81 -1.59
N VAL A 82 12.47 12.33 -0.58
CA VAL A 82 13.76 12.89 -0.15
C VAL A 82 14.81 11.80 -0.04
N PRO A 83 16.11 12.13 -0.03
CA PRO A 83 17.15 11.17 0.30
C PRO A 83 16.88 10.49 1.64
N ALA A 84 17.18 9.19 1.73
CA ALA A 84 16.92 8.40 2.94
C ALA A 84 17.53 9.02 4.20
N ALA A 85 18.75 9.57 4.10
CA ALA A 85 19.43 10.23 5.20
C ALA A 85 18.64 11.45 5.72
N ALA A 86 18.06 12.26 4.84
CA ALA A 86 17.25 13.41 5.24
C ALA A 86 15.99 12.96 6.00
N ARG A 87 15.30 11.92 5.52
CA ARG A 87 14.12 11.37 6.20
C ARG A 87 14.45 10.83 7.58
N LEU A 88 15.51 10.03 7.70
CA LEU A 88 15.95 9.44 8.97
C LEU A 88 16.34 10.52 9.98
N ASN A 89 17.12 11.52 9.54
CA ASN A 89 17.52 12.63 10.40
C ASN A 89 16.31 13.42 10.92
N ALA A 90 15.33 13.70 10.04
CA ALA A 90 14.10 14.38 10.43
C ALA A 90 13.29 13.57 11.46
N MET A 91 13.13 12.26 11.23
CA MET A 91 12.42 11.36 12.16
C MET A 91 13.09 11.35 13.55
N VAL A 92 14.42 11.23 13.60
CA VAL A 92 15.17 11.23 14.88
C VAL A 92 15.08 12.59 15.57
N ALA A 93 15.19 13.69 14.84
CA ALA A 93 15.08 15.03 15.39
C ALA A 93 13.68 15.30 15.98
N GLN A 94 12.61 14.91 15.26
CA GLN A 94 11.24 14.99 15.74
C GLN A 94 11.01 14.13 16.98
N ALA A 95 11.50 12.87 16.98
CA ALA A 95 11.40 11.99 18.13
C ALA A 95 12.10 12.59 19.38
N ARG A 96 13.31 13.13 19.22
CA ARG A 96 14.03 13.81 20.32
C ARG A 96 13.27 15.03 20.82
N HIS A 97 12.65 15.81 19.94
CA HIS A 97 11.84 16.96 20.32
C HIS A 97 10.62 16.54 21.14
N ILE A 98 9.88 15.51 20.69
CA ILE A 98 8.71 14.97 21.40
C ILE A 98 9.11 14.44 22.79
N LEU A 99 10.20 13.66 22.86
CA LEU A 99 10.66 13.05 24.12
C LEU A 99 11.22 14.07 25.13
N LYS A 100 11.70 15.23 24.67
CA LYS A 100 12.17 16.32 25.56
C LYS A 100 11.04 17.15 26.17
N GLY A 101 9.80 17.00 25.70
CA GLY A 101 8.60 17.27 26.48
C GLY A 101 8.02 18.69 26.44
N THR A 102 7.25 19.03 25.39
CA THR A 102 6.10 19.96 25.53
C THR A 102 4.98 19.78 24.49
N VAL A 103 4.78 18.58 23.91
CA VAL A 103 3.55 18.30 23.15
C VAL A 103 3.09 16.87 23.46
N ARG A 104 2.09 16.74 24.32
CA ARG A 104 1.18 15.59 24.23
C ARG A 104 0.27 15.89 23.04
N ASN A 105 0.22 15.00 22.05
CA ASN A 105 -0.69 15.12 20.92
C ASN A 105 -2.12 15.42 21.42
N GLY A 106 -2.58 16.66 21.20
CA GLY A 106 -3.96 17.03 20.91
C GLY A 106 -5.11 16.66 21.86
N PHE A 107 -4.92 16.03 23.01
CA PHE A 107 -6.03 15.78 23.94
C PHE A 107 -6.07 16.84 25.03
N LYS A 108 -6.84 17.91 24.82
CA LYS A 108 -7.30 18.78 25.91
C LYS A 108 -8.17 17.92 26.83
N ALA A 109 -7.71 17.66 28.05
CA ALA A 109 -8.61 17.26 29.11
C ALA A 109 -9.59 18.41 29.34
N MET A 110 -10.88 18.17 29.09
CA MET A 110 -11.93 19.11 29.45
C MET A 110 -11.94 19.26 30.98
N SER A 111 -11.86 20.52 31.43
CA SER A 111 -12.23 20.93 32.79
C SER A 111 -13.71 21.25 32.84
#